data_AF-A0A1E7YUT1-F1
#
_entry.id   AF-A0A1E7YUT1-F1
#
_cell.length_a   1.000
_cell.length_b   1.000
_cell.length_c   1.000
_cell.angle_alpha   90.00
_cell.angle_beta   90.00
_cell.angle_gamma   90.00
#
_symmetry.space_group_name_H-M   'P 1'
#
loop_
_entity.id
_entity.type
_entity.pdbx_description
1 polymer ?
#
loop_
_entity_poly.entity_id
_entity_poly.type
_entity_poly.pdbx_seq_one_letter_code
_entity_poly.pdbx_strand_id
1 'polypeptide(L)'
;MGRLDLNLHHLDGLDQSGFSGYSELESLLRQQGFVISKSAIHRYGQKIERRYGAIRAATEAARMLTEGAVDDQDARSEAVIALIQTELFESIVQLQEAEEGDVDPKERVALLSKVAKNVATLSRASVNLKKFQSEVRDRARLAAGNAEKIARKGGLSADAVQALRREILGIAL
;
A
#
# COMPACT_ATOMS: atom_id res chain seq x y z
N MET A 1 33.18 22.09 3.98
CA MET A 1 32.59 20.81 4.44
C MET A 1 31.80 20.25 3.27
N GLY A 2 32.30 19.18 2.63
CA GLY A 2 31.74 18.65 1.38
C GLY A 2 30.39 17.97 1.57
N ARG A 3 29.47 18.18 0.63
CA ARG A 3 28.20 17.45 0.54
C ARG A 3 28.51 16.00 0.17
N LEU A 4 27.98 15.04 0.94
CA LEU A 4 28.03 13.61 0.61
C LEU A 4 26.96 13.31 -0.46
N ASP A 5 27.39 13.08 -1.70
CA ASP A 5 26.53 12.53 -2.75
C ASP A 5 26.45 11.00 -2.60
N LEU A 6 25.49 10.54 -1.81
CA LEU A 6 25.12 9.13 -1.75
C LEU A 6 24.36 8.77 -3.05
N ASN A 7 25.08 8.21 -4.02
CA ASN A 7 24.50 7.74 -5.28
C ASN A 7 23.50 6.59 -5.07
N LEU A 8 22.43 6.55 -5.89
CA LEU A 8 21.34 5.56 -5.86
C LEU A 8 21.81 4.10 -5.72
N HIS A 9 22.92 3.73 -6.37
CA HIS A 9 23.46 2.37 -6.35
C HIS A 9 23.86 1.85 -4.96
N HIS A 10 24.21 2.71 -4.00
CA HIS A 10 24.51 2.29 -2.63
C HIS A 10 23.24 1.98 -1.82
N LEU A 11 22.10 2.56 -2.22
CA LEU A 11 20.82 2.35 -1.57
C LEU A 11 20.19 1.02 -2.02
N ASP A 12 20.37 0.65 -3.29
CA ASP A 12 19.92 -0.65 -3.83
C ASP A 12 20.62 -1.84 -3.16
N GLY A 13 21.90 -1.71 -2.79
CA GLY A 13 22.63 -2.73 -2.04
C GLY A 13 22.12 -2.90 -0.60
N LEU A 14 21.62 -1.83 0.02
CA LEU A 14 21.02 -1.89 1.35
C LEU A 14 19.63 -2.56 1.31
N ASP A 15 18.81 -2.29 0.29
CA ASP A 15 17.51 -2.96 0.12
C ASP A 15 17.66 -4.48 -0.10
N GLN A 16 18.58 -4.90 -0.98
CA GLN A 16 18.84 -6.33 -1.23
C GLN A 16 19.35 -7.11 -0.01
N SER A 17 19.96 -6.40 0.96
CA SER A 17 20.47 -6.98 2.21
C SER A 17 19.49 -6.85 3.39
N GLY A 18 18.28 -6.32 3.18
CA GLY A 18 17.33 -6.02 4.25
C GLY A 18 17.88 -5.02 5.26
N PHE A 19 18.64 -4.01 4.80
CA PHE A 19 19.26 -2.98 5.61
C PHE A 19 20.26 -3.50 6.66
N SER A 20 20.87 -4.67 6.45
CA SER A 20 21.87 -5.24 7.37
C SER A 20 23.27 -4.61 7.24
N GLY A 21 23.56 -3.93 6.12
CA GLY A 21 24.90 -3.38 5.79
C GLY A 21 25.33 -2.10 6.54
N TYR A 22 24.63 -1.68 7.60
CA TYR A 22 24.99 -0.44 8.32
C TYR A 22 26.36 -0.49 9.01
N SER A 23 26.83 -1.69 9.38
CA SER A 23 28.16 -1.89 9.98
C SER A 23 29.29 -1.77 8.96
N GLU A 24 29.08 -2.22 7.71
CA GLU A 24 30.02 -1.93 6.62
C GLU A 24 30.03 -0.43 6.27
N LEU A 25 28.86 0.23 6.26
CA LEU A 25 28.75 1.67 6.02
C LEU A 25 29.49 2.50 7.08
N GLU A 26 29.41 2.13 8.37
CA GLU A 26 30.19 2.77 9.44
C GLU A 26 31.69 2.63 9.20
N SER A 27 32.13 1.42 8.85
CA SER A 27 33.56 1.13 8.60
C SER A 27 34.10 1.93 7.42
N LEU A 28 33.30 2.08 6.36
CA LEU A 28 33.66 2.83 5.16
C LEU A 28 33.74 4.35 5.42
N LEU A 29 32.79 4.89 6.19
CA LEU A 29 32.79 6.30 6.61
C LEU A 29 34.00 6.62 7.50
N ARG A 30 34.37 5.72 8.41
CA ARG A 30 35.59 5.86 9.23
C ARG A 30 36.86 5.84 8.40
N GLN A 31 36.95 4.97 7.39
CA GLN A 31 38.10 4.93 6.47
C GLN A 31 38.25 6.21 5.65
N GLN A 32 37.15 6.88 5.35
CA GLN A 32 37.15 8.19 4.67
C GLN A 32 37.40 9.38 5.63
N GLY A 33 37.68 9.11 6.91
CA GLY A 33 38.01 10.14 7.91
C GLY A 33 36.79 10.77 8.60
N PHE A 34 35.59 10.24 8.37
CA PHE A 34 34.38 10.71 9.04
C PHE A 34 34.13 9.92 10.33
N VAL A 35 34.00 10.62 11.45
CA VAL A 35 33.62 10.01 12.73
C VAL A 35 32.14 10.24 12.96
N ILE A 36 31.32 9.31 12.46
CA ILE A 36 29.87 9.31 12.67
C ILE A 36 29.54 8.23 13.70
N SER A 37 28.72 8.57 14.70
CA SER A 37 28.31 7.59 15.70
C SER A 37 27.41 6.52 15.08
N LYS A 38 27.52 5.28 15.58
CA LYS A 38 26.63 4.17 15.22
C LYS A 38 25.15 4.55 15.37
N SER A 39 24.80 5.34 16.39
CA SER A 39 23.45 5.86 16.62
C SER A 39 22.97 6.81 15.51
N ALA A 40 23.84 7.67 14.99
CA ALA A 40 23.51 8.58 13.89
C ALA A 40 23.32 7.82 12.57
N ILE A 41 24.14 6.80 12.32
CA ILE A 41 24.03 5.93 11.14
C ILE A 41 22.72 5.14 11.19
N HIS A 42 22.38 4.53 12.34
CA HIS A 42 21.13 3.79 12.48
C HIS A 42 19.89 4.67 12.33
N ARG A 43 19.89 5.87 12.92
CA ARG A 43 18.77 6.82 12.78
C ARG A 43 18.57 7.24 11.33
N TYR A 44 19.65 7.53 10.62
CA TYR A 44 19.59 7.87 9.20
C TYR A 44 19.18 6.67 8.33
N GLY A 45 19.68 5.48 8.66
CA GLY A 45 19.35 4.22 8.01
C GLY A 45 17.86 3.88 8.10
N GLN A 46 17.30 3.88 9.30
CA GLN A 46 15.88 3.65 9.52
C GLN A 46 14.99 4.60 8.68
N LYS A 47 15.43 5.85 8.48
CA LYS A 47 14.71 6.82 7.64
C LYS A 47 14.71 6.43 6.16
N ILE A 48 15.82 5.89 5.66
CA ILE A 48 15.92 5.38 4.29
C ILE A 48 15.08 4.11 4.13
N GLU A 49 15.15 3.19 5.08
CA GLU A 49 14.37 1.94 5.08
C GLU A 49 12.87 2.19 5.01
N ARG A 50 12.35 3.12 5.83
CA ARG A 50 10.94 3.52 5.80
C ARG A 50 10.52 4.07 4.43
N ARG A 51 11.32 4.98 3.86
CA ARG A 51 11.07 5.55 2.52
C ARG A 51 11.11 4.50 1.41
N TYR A 52 12.05 3.57 1.49
CA TYR A 52 12.18 2.51 0.49
C TYR A 52 10.98 1.55 0.56
N GLY A 53 10.53 1.21 1.77
CA GLY A 53 9.31 0.42 1.99
C GLY A 53 8.07 1.07 1.39
N ALA A 54 7.91 2.38 1.53
CA ALA A 54 6.81 3.12 0.93
C ALA A 54 6.88 3.16 -0.60
N ILE A 55 8.07 3.40 -1.18
CA ILE A 55 8.28 3.37 -2.64
C ILE A 55 7.97 1.98 -3.20
N ARG A 56 8.39 0.91 -2.51
CA ARG A 56 8.11 -0.47 -2.91
C ARG A 56 6.61 -0.76 -2.88
N ALA A 57 5.93 -0.39 -1.80
CA ALA A 57 4.48 -0.54 -1.68
C ALA A 57 3.74 0.25 -2.78
N ALA A 58 4.19 1.46 -3.09
CA ALA A 58 3.61 2.28 -4.15
C ALA A 58 3.85 1.70 -5.55
N THR A 59 5.03 1.13 -5.79
CA THR A 59 5.38 0.47 -7.05
C THR A 59 4.57 -0.81 -7.24
N GLU A 60 4.35 -1.57 -6.17
CA GLU A 60 3.53 -2.78 -6.20
C GLU A 60 2.04 -2.44 -6.43
N ALA A 61 1.52 -1.40 -5.78
CA ALA A 61 0.17 -0.91 -6.02
C ALA A 61 0.00 -0.35 -7.45
N ALA A 62 1.00 0.36 -7.99
CA ALA A 62 1.01 0.81 -9.38
C ALA A 62 1.03 -0.35 -10.38
N ARG A 63 1.77 -1.42 -10.07
CA ARG A 63 1.79 -2.67 -10.86
C ARG A 63 0.43 -3.39 -10.80
N MET A 64 -0.20 -3.45 -9.63
CA MET A 64 -1.56 -4.00 -9.49
C MET A 64 -2.58 -3.18 -10.31
N LEU A 65 -2.44 -1.86 -10.36
CA LEU A 65 -3.26 -0.98 -11.19
C LEU A 65 -3.11 -1.25 -12.68
N THR A 66 -1.89 -1.55 -13.16
CA THR A 66 -1.62 -1.81 -14.58
C THR A 66 -1.94 -3.24 -14.99
N GLU A 67 -1.75 -4.23 -14.12
CA GLU A 67 -2.01 -5.65 -14.38
C GLU A 67 -3.49 -6.02 -14.18
N GLY A 68 -4.16 -5.46 -13.17
CA GLY A 68 -5.60 -5.63 -12.94
C GLY A 68 -6.49 -4.81 -13.88
N ALA A 69 -5.90 -3.97 -14.74
CA ALA A 69 -6.62 -3.01 -15.57
C ALA A 69 -7.36 -3.60 -16.77
N VAL A 70 -7.26 -4.89 -17.09
CA VAL A 70 -7.97 -5.39 -18.27
C VAL A 70 -9.48 -5.52 -18.02
N ASP A 71 -9.94 -5.86 -16.80
CA ASP A 71 -11.40 -5.91 -16.49
C ASP A 71 -11.79 -5.74 -15.00
N ASP A 72 -10.85 -5.62 -14.06
CA ASP A 72 -11.19 -5.63 -12.62
C ASP A 72 -11.21 -4.22 -12.00
N GLN A 73 -12.40 -3.61 -11.99
CA GLN A 73 -12.65 -2.28 -11.42
C GLN A 73 -12.44 -2.26 -9.89
N ASP A 74 -12.55 -3.40 -9.20
CA ASP A 74 -12.33 -3.51 -7.76
C ASP A 74 -10.84 -3.46 -7.43
N ALA A 75 -10.01 -4.21 -8.17
CA ALA A 75 -8.55 -4.22 -8.00
C ALA A 75 -7.93 -2.82 -8.09
N ARG A 76 -8.43 -1.99 -9.02
CA ARG A 76 -7.98 -0.59 -9.15
C ARG A 76 -8.35 0.27 -7.95
N SER A 77 -9.58 0.12 -7.45
CA SER A 77 -10.07 0.89 -6.30
C SER A 77 -9.29 0.53 -5.03
N GLU A 78 -8.94 -0.74 -4.85
CA GLU A 78 -8.14 -1.22 -3.72
C GLU A 78 -6.70 -0.69 -3.77
N ALA A 79 -6.06 -0.71 -4.95
CA ALA A 79 -4.70 -0.20 -5.11
C ALA A 79 -4.60 1.31 -4.83
N VAL A 80 -5.59 2.12 -5.23
CA VAL A 80 -5.64 3.55 -4.87
C VAL A 80 -5.74 3.76 -3.36
N ILE A 81 -6.53 2.93 -2.66
CA ILE A 81 -6.64 2.98 -1.19
C ILE A 81 -5.31 2.62 -0.53
N ALA A 82 -4.60 1.61 -1.03
CA ALA A 82 -3.29 1.20 -0.50
C ALA A 82 -2.22 2.30 -0.66
N LEU A 83 -2.23 3.02 -1.79
CA LEU A 83 -1.35 4.18 -2.00
C LEU A 83 -1.61 5.29 -0.98
N ILE A 84 -2.88 5.62 -0.76
CA ILE A 84 -3.28 6.65 0.21
C ILE A 84 -2.93 6.21 1.65
N GLN A 85 -3.07 4.92 1.97
CA GLN A 85 -2.64 4.35 3.25
C GLN A 85 -1.14 4.54 3.49
N THR A 86 -0.33 4.31 2.46
CA THR A 86 1.13 4.46 2.53
C THR A 86 1.52 5.91 2.82
N GLU A 87 0.98 6.86 2.06
CA GLU A 87 1.20 8.31 2.27
C GLU A 87 0.75 8.79 3.66
N LEU A 88 -0.36 8.25 4.15
CA LEU A 88 -0.84 8.53 5.50
C LEU A 88 0.11 8.03 6.58
N PHE A 89 0.60 6.81 6.42
CA PHE A 89 1.57 6.22 7.34
C PHE A 89 2.88 7.02 7.34
N GLU A 90 3.40 7.40 6.18
CA GLU A 90 4.57 8.27 6.08
C GLU A 90 4.36 9.62 6.76
N SER A 91 3.18 10.22 6.60
CA SER A 91 2.84 11.48 7.27
C SER A 91 2.82 11.35 8.79
N ILE A 92 2.36 10.21 9.33
CA ILE A 92 2.39 9.91 10.77
C ILE A 92 3.83 9.75 11.25
N VAL A 93 4.65 9.01 10.51
CA VAL A 93 6.07 8.79 10.82
C VAL A 93 6.82 10.13 10.84
N GLN A 94 6.66 10.96 9.81
CA GLN A 94 7.30 12.28 9.74
C GLN A 94 6.92 13.16 10.94
N LEU A 95 5.68 13.02 11.43
CA LEU A 95 5.19 13.76 12.58
C LEU A 95 5.73 13.22 13.93
N GLN A 96 5.98 11.92 14.01
CA GLN A 96 6.65 11.31 15.17
C GLN A 96 8.16 11.60 15.19
N GLU A 97 8.77 11.72 14.01
CA GLU A 97 10.19 12.05 13.83
C GLU A 97 10.51 13.54 14.01
N ALA A 98 9.50 14.42 13.91
CA ALA A 98 9.62 15.81 14.33
C ALA A 98 9.88 15.85 15.84
N GLU A 99 11.16 15.97 16.24
CA GLU A 99 11.56 16.05 17.64
C GLU A 99 10.84 17.21 18.35
N GLU A 100 10.48 17.01 19.62
CA GLU A 100 9.97 18.07 20.49
C GLU A 100 11.04 19.17 20.64
N GLY A 101 10.91 20.24 19.87
CA GLY A 101 11.81 21.39 19.91
C GLY A 101 12.12 22.02 18.54
N ASP A 102 12.03 21.25 17.44
CA ASP A 102 12.42 21.70 16.09
C ASP A 102 11.24 22.10 15.19
N VAL A 103 10.00 21.85 15.63
CA VAL A 103 8.77 22.20 14.89
C VAL A 103 7.90 23.10 15.75
N ASP A 104 7.45 24.21 15.17
CA ASP A 104 6.52 25.12 15.83
C ASP A 104 5.27 24.34 16.29
N PRO A 105 4.82 24.48 17.55
CA PRO A 105 3.64 23.77 18.06
C PRO A 105 2.40 23.90 17.17
N LYS A 106 2.20 25.04 16.50
CA LYS A 106 1.10 25.25 15.55
C LYS A 106 1.28 24.44 14.27
N GLU A 107 2.51 24.34 13.77
CA GLU A 107 2.84 23.52 12.60
C GLU A 107 2.62 22.04 12.90
N ARG A 108 3.00 21.59 14.10
CA ARG A 108 2.72 20.23 14.57
C ARG A 108 1.23 19.93 14.66
N VAL A 109 0.43 20.85 15.20
CA VAL A 109 -1.04 20.71 15.27
C VAL A 109 -1.68 20.68 13.87
N ALA A 110 -1.17 21.50 12.93
CA ALA A 110 -1.66 21.53 11.56
C ALA A 110 -1.38 20.21 10.83
N LEU A 111 -0.18 19.66 10.98
CA LEU A 111 0.20 18.36 10.42
C LEU A 111 -0.65 17.22 11.01
N LEU A 112 -0.83 17.19 12.34
CA LEU A 112 -1.73 16.24 13.01
C LEU A 112 -3.17 16.30 12.47
N SER A 113 -3.68 17.51 12.29
CA SER A 113 -5.04 17.73 11.76
C SER A 113 -5.18 17.23 10.33
N LYS A 114 -4.15 17.45 9.50
CA LYS A 114 -4.09 16.96 8.11
C LYS A 114 -4.09 15.44 8.06
N VAL A 115 -3.26 14.81 8.90
CA VAL A 115 -3.21 13.35 9.07
C VAL A 115 -4.58 12.81 9.48
N ALA A 116 -5.17 13.35 10.55
CA ALA A 116 -6.47 12.89 11.05
C ALA A 116 -7.58 12.99 9.99
N LYS A 117 -7.64 14.10 9.24
CA LYS A 117 -8.61 14.30 8.15
C LYS A 117 -8.41 13.28 7.02
N ASN A 118 -7.16 13.00 6.66
CA ASN A 118 -6.83 12.03 5.62
C ASN A 118 -7.21 10.62 6.06
N VAL A 119 -6.93 10.22 7.31
CA VAL A 119 -7.34 8.93 7.88
C VAL A 119 -8.86 8.77 7.86
N ALA A 120 -9.60 9.80 8.29
CA ALA A 120 -11.06 9.77 8.29
C ALA A 120 -11.65 9.65 6.86
N THR A 121 -11.02 10.28 5.88
CA THR A 121 -11.42 10.18 4.47
C THR A 121 -11.16 8.78 3.93
N LEU A 122 -9.97 8.25 4.16
CA LEU A 122 -9.57 6.91 3.75
C LEU A 122 -10.45 5.82 4.37
N SER A 123 -10.71 5.91 5.67
CA SER A 123 -11.55 4.94 6.38
C SER A 123 -12.97 4.90 5.78
N ARG A 124 -13.56 6.07 5.50
CA ARG A 124 -14.86 6.17 4.83
C ARG A 124 -14.84 5.56 3.42
N ALA A 125 -13.81 5.87 2.62
CA ALA A 125 -13.65 5.29 1.29
C ALA A 125 -13.54 3.77 1.35
N SER A 126 -12.74 3.23 2.27
CA SER A 126 -12.55 1.79 2.48
C SER A 126 -13.84 1.09 2.88
N VAL A 127 -14.62 1.67 3.80
CA VAL A 127 -15.92 1.13 4.19
C VAL A 127 -16.90 1.14 3.02
N ASN A 128 -16.95 2.23 2.25
CA ASN A 128 -17.83 2.34 1.10
C ASN A 128 -17.48 1.34 0.00
N LEU A 129 -16.18 1.12 -0.27
CA LEU A 129 -15.73 0.10 -1.22
C LEU A 129 -16.20 -1.29 -0.78
N LYS A 130 -15.98 -1.66 0.50
CA LYS A 130 -16.41 -2.96 1.03
C LYS A 130 -17.93 -3.15 0.96
N LYS A 131 -18.71 -2.09 1.22
CA LYS A 131 -20.17 -2.11 1.08
C LYS A 131 -20.57 -2.33 -0.38
N PHE A 132 -19.99 -1.57 -1.30
CA PHE A 132 -20.25 -1.72 -2.73
C PHE A 132 -19.92 -3.12 -3.24
N GLN A 133 -18.74 -3.64 -2.90
CA GLN A 133 -18.35 -5.02 -3.22
C GLN A 133 -19.33 -6.06 -2.65
N SER A 134 -19.83 -5.86 -1.42
CA SER A 134 -20.87 -6.72 -0.84
C SER A 134 -22.17 -6.64 -1.62
N GLU A 135 -22.64 -5.44 -1.94
CA GLU A 135 -23.87 -5.22 -2.70
C GLU A 135 -23.80 -5.84 -4.11
N VAL A 136 -22.67 -5.71 -4.79
CA VAL A 136 -22.43 -6.32 -6.11
C VAL A 136 -22.46 -7.85 -5.99
N ARG A 137 -21.77 -8.44 -5.00
CA ARG A 137 -21.80 -9.89 -4.75
C ARG A 137 -23.21 -10.40 -4.46
N ASP A 138 -23.98 -9.68 -3.66
CA ASP A 138 -25.35 -10.08 -3.32
C ASP A 138 -26.29 -9.96 -4.53
N ARG A 139 -26.14 -8.92 -5.36
CA ARG A 139 -26.85 -8.81 -6.64
C ARG A 139 -26.49 -9.94 -7.60
N ALA A 140 -25.22 -10.31 -7.70
CA ALA A 140 -24.76 -11.43 -8.53
C ALA A 140 -25.36 -12.76 -8.04
N ARG A 141 -25.39 -13.01 -6.72
CA ARG A 141 -26.04 -14.18 -6.12
C ARG A 141 -27.53 -14.24 -6.40
N LEU A 142 -28.23 -13.12 -6.29
CA LEU A 142 -29.66 -13.02 -6.60
C LEU A 142 -29.92 -13.30 -8.08
N ALA A 143 -29.13 -12.70 -8.98
CA ALA A 143 -29.23 -12.93 -10.41
C ALA A 143 -28.98 -14.41 -10.76
N ALA A 144 -27.93 -15.02 -10.20
CA ALA A 144 -27.60 -16.42 -10.40
C ALA A 144 -28.73 -17.36 -9.91
N GLY A 145 -29.32 -17.06 -8.74
CA GLY A 145 -30.46 -17.82 -8.21
C GLY A 145 -31.73 -17.69 -9.05
N ASN A 146 -32.00 -16.51 -9.63
CA ASN A 146 -33.12 -16.31 -10.54
C ASN A 146 -32.90 -17.03 -11.88
N ALA A 147 -31.70 -16.95 -12.43
CA ALA A 147 -31.32 -17.65 -13.65
C ALA A 147 -31.45 -19.18 -13.47
N GLU A 148 -31.00 -19.73 -12.33
CA GLU A 148 -31.19 -21.15 -12.00
C GLU A 148 -32.66 -21.56 -12.00
N LYS A 149 -33.56 -20.77 -11.37
CA LYS A 149 -35.00 -21.06 -11.36
C LYS A 149 -35.59 -21.07 -12.76
N ILE A 150 -35.22 -20.11 -13.60
CA ILE A 150 -35.68 -20.02 -14.99
C ILE A 150 -35.17 -21.20 -15.81
N ALA A 151 -33.88 -21.52 -15.69
CA ALA A 151 -33.24 -22.63 -16.40
C ALA A 151 -33.87 -23.99 -16.05
N ARG A 152 -34.12 -24.25 -14.75
CA ARG A 152 -34.82 -25.47 -14.30
C ARG A 152 -36.25 -25.55 -14.86
N LYS A 153 -36.99 -24.42 -14.85
CA LYS A 153 -38.33 -24.36 -15.46
C LYS A 153 -38.30 -24.59 -16.97
N GLY A 154 -37.24 -24.16 -17.64
CA GLY A 154 -37.01 -24.39 -19.08
C GLY A 154 -36.53 -25.80 -19.43
N GLY A 155 -36.37 -26.70 -18.45
CA GLY A 155 -35.97 -28.09 -18.68
C GLY A 155 -34.48 -28.32 -18.86
N LEU A 156 -33.62 -27.35 -18.50
CA LEU A 156 -32.17 -27.56 -18.54
C LEU A 156 -31.75 -28.65 -17.54
N SER A 157 -30.72 -29.42 -17.91
CA SER A 157 -30.12 -30.42 -17.02
C SER A 157 -29.50 -29.77 -15.78
N ALA A 158 -29.38 -30.53 -14.69
CA ALA A 158 -28.78 -30.04 -13.45
C ALA A 158 -27.35 -29.51 -13.68
N ASP A 159 -26.58 -30.18 -14.54
CA ASP A 159 -25.21 -29.78 -14.86
C ASP A 159 -25.16 -28.45 -15.63
N ALA A 160 -26.07 -28.25 -16.59
CA ALA A 160 -26.17 -26.99 -17.35
C ALA A 160 -26.60 -25.82 -16.44
N VAL A 161 -27.51 -26.07 -15.49
CA VAL A 161 -27.92 -25.09 -14.48
C VAL A 161 -26.74 -24.70 -13.57
N GLN A 162 -25.93 -25.66 -13.13
CA GLN A 162 -24.75 -25.38 -12.31
C GLN A 162 -23.64 -24.68 -13.09
N ALA A 163 -23.45 -25.02 -14.37
CA ALA A 163 -22.54 -24.29 -15.25
C ALA A 163 -22.96 -22.82 -15.40
N LEU A 164 -24.23 -22.56 -15.72
CA LEU A 164 -24.79 -21.21 -15.82
C LEU A 164 -24.62 -20.40 -14.53
N ARG A 165 -24.87 -21.03 -13.38
CA ARG A 165 -24.73 -20.39 -12.07
C ARG A 165 -23.28 -19.99 -11.78
N ARG A 166 -22.30 -20.83 -12.12
CA ARG A 166 -20.87 -20.54 -11.94
C ARG A 166 -20.42 -19.38 -12.82
N GLU A 167 -20.86 -19.38 -14.08
CA GLU A 167 -20.54 -18.33 -15.04
C GLU A 167 -21.04 -16.97 -14.57
N ILE A 168 -22.30 -16.88 -14.11
CA ILE A 168 -22.89 -15.63 -13.59
C ILE A 168 -22.15 -15.13 -12.34
N LEU A 169 -21.62 -16.04 -11.52
CA LEU A 169 -20.87 -15.69 -10.32
C LEU A 169 -19.38 -15.38 -10.60
N GLY A 170 -18.92 -15.52 -11.85
CA GLY A 170 -17.51 -15.34 -12.19
C GLY A 170 -16.57 -16.33 -11.50
N ILE A 171 -17.08 -17.48 -11.06
CA ILE A 171 -16.28 -18.54 -10.44
C ILE A 171 -15.74 -19.39 -11.58
N ALA A 172 -14.66 -18.92 -12.22
CA ALA A 172 -13.92 -19.73 -13.18
C ALA A 172 -13.27 -20.94 -12.46
N LEU A 173 -13.23 -22.08 -13.14
CA LEU A 173 -12.66 -23.35 -12.65
C LEU A 173 -11.16 -23.28 -12.40
#